data_AF-A0A6N6WS75-F1
#
_entry.id   AF-A0A6N6WS75-F1
#
_cell.length_a   1.000
_cell.length_b   1.000
_cell.length_c   1.000
_cell.angle_alpha   90.00
_cell.angle_beta   90.00
_cell.angle_gamma   90.00
#
_symmetry.space_group_name_H-M   'P 1'
#
loop_
_entity.id
_entity.type
_entity.pdbx_description
1 polymer ?
#
loop_
_entity_poly.entity_id
_entity_poly.type
_entity_poly.pdbx_seq_one_letter_code
_entity_poly.pdbx_strand_id
1 'polypeptide(L)'
;FKLFLRQPDTARDFLAFHLPAPIHALCDMKTLKLESSSFIDDDLRESYSDVLWSVKTEQGPGYIYCLIEHQSTSNKLIAFRMMRYAIAAMQNHLDAGYKTLPMVVPLLFYHGIESPYPYSLCWLDCFADPNLARQLYASAFPLIDVTVMPDDEIMQHRRMALLELIQKHIRQRDLMGLVEQMACLLSSGYANDRQIKGLFNYILQTGDAVR
;
A
#
# COMPACT_ATOMS: atom_id res chain seq x y z
N PHE A 1 -2.23 -30.84 0.06
CA PHE A 1 -2.91 -29.58 0.38
C PHE A 1 -3.48 -28.89 -0.87
N LYS A 2 -2.67 -28.29 -1.75
CA LYS A 2 -3.14 -27.55 -2.96
C LYS A 2 -4.19 -28.27 -3.80
N LEU A 3 -3.97 -29.55 -4.10
CA LEU A 3 -4.89 -30.35 -4.94
C LEU A 3 -6.30 -30.40 -4.35
N PHE A 4 -6.41 -30.45 -3.02
CA PHE A 4 -7.69 -30.46 -2.31
C PHE A 4 -8.33 -29.06 -2.33
N LEU A 5 -7.57 -28.02 -1.95
CA LEU A 5 -8.09 -26.65 -1.87
C LEU A 5 -8.32 -25.95 -3.22
N ARG A 6 -7.91 -26.53 -4.33
CA ARG A 6 -8.31 -26.08 -5.67
C ARG A 6 -9.68 -26.62 -6.10
N GLN A 7 -10.25 -27.58 -5.37
CA GLN A 7 -11.60 -28.07 -5.61
C GLN A 7 -12.61 -27.09 -4.99
N PRO A 8 -13.60 -26.58 -5.75
CA PRO A 8 -14.56 -25.59 -5.25
C PRO A 8 -15.32 -26.03 -3.99
N ASP A 9 -15.77 -27.27 -3.91
CA ASP A 9 -16.53 -27.77 -2.76
C ASP A 9 -15.66 -27.85 -1.50
N THR A 10 -14.46 -28.41 -1.62
CA THR A 10 -13.49 -28.43 -0.52
C THR A 10 -13.12 -27.02 -0.04
N ALA A 11 -12.92 -26.08 -0.97
CA ALA A 11 -12.61 -24.70 -0.63
C ALA A 11 -13.79 -24.02 0.07
N ARG A 12 -15.02 -24.28 -0.38
CA ARG A 12 -16.23 -23.76 0.25
C ARG A 12 -16.37 -24.25 1.68
N ASP A 13 -16.20 -25.56 1.90
CA ASP A 13 -16.24 -26.16 3.23
C ASP A 13 -15.13 -25.59 4.13
N PHE A 14 -13.91 -25.52 3.60
CA PHE A 14 -12.77 -24.95 4.31
C PHE A 14 -13.04 -23.52 4.79
N LEU A 15 -13.52 -22.66 3.89
CA LEU A 15 -13.82 -21.27 4.21
C LEU A 15 -15.03 -21.14 5.15
N ALA A 16 -16.03 -22.02 5.05
CA ALA A 16 -17.16 -22.02 5.98
C ALA A 16 -16.74 -22.28 7.44
N PHE A 17 -15.70 -23.10 7.66
CA PHE A 17 -15.18 -23.38 9.01
C PHE A 17 -14.12 -22.40 9.49
N HIS A 18 -13.32 -21.82 8.60
CA HIS A 18 -12.10 -21.10 8.98
C HIS A 18 -12.13 -19.59 8.72
N LEU A 19 -13.06 -19.09 7.92
CA LEU A 19 -13.18 -17.66 7.70
C LEU A 19 -13.78 -16.98 8.95
N PRO A 20 -13.29 -15.80 9.37
CA PRO A 20 -13.86 -15.09 10.52
C PRO A 20 -15.36 -14.81 10.29
N ALA A 21 -16.19 -15.07 11.31
CA ALA A 21 -17.65 -14.98 11.20
C ALA A 21 -18.18 -13.67 10.59
N PRO A 22 -17.65 -12.47 10.94
CA PRO A 22 -18.09 -11.22 10.33
C PRO A 22 -17.82 -11.15 8.82
N ILE A 23 -16.74 -11.78 8.34
CA ILE A 23 -16.40 -11.81 6.92
C ILE A 23 -17.24 -12.87 6.22
N HIS A 24 -17.36 -14.06 6.80
CA HIS A 24 -18.16 -15.14 6.25
C HIS A 24 -19.62 -14.71 6.02
N ALA A 25 -20.19 -13.94 6.94
CA ALA A 25 -21.55 -13.40 6.82
C ALA A 25 -21.75 -12.44 5.63
N LEU A 26 -20.68 -11.93 5.02
CA LEU A 26 -20.76 -11.05 3.85
C LEU A 26 -20.64 -11.82 2.52
N CYS A 27 -20.15 -13.07 2.53
CA CYS A 27 -19.78 -13.82 1.34
C CYS A 27 -20.95 -14.59 0.71
N ASP A 28 -21.24 -14.38 -0.57
CA ASP A 28 -22.05 -15.31 -1.36
C ASP A 28 -21.20 -16.50 -1.81
N MET A 29 -21.13 -17.53 -0.98
CA MET A 29 -20.30 -18.74 -1.19
C MET A 29 -20.63 -19.53 -2.46
N LYS A 30 -21.74 -19.23 -3.16
CA LYS A 30 -22.07 -19.80 -4.47
C LYS A 30 -21.23 -19.19 -5.59
N THR A 31 -20.67 -18.00 -5.36
CA THR A 31 -19.85 -17.24 -6.33
C THR A 31 -18.37 -17.50 -6.20
N LEU A 32 -17.97 -18.44 -5.33
CA LEU A 32 -16.58 -18.79 -5.06
C LEU A 32 -15.84 -19.19 -6.35
N LYS A 33 -14.80 -18.42 -6.70
CA LYS A 33 -14.04 -18.59 -7.95
C LYS A 33 -12.55 -18.66 -7.68
N LEU A 34 -11.88 -19.65 -8.26
CA LEU A 34 -10.44 -19.81 -8.16
C LEU A 34 -9.78 -18.78 -9.07
N GLU A 35 -8.88 -17.96 -8.53
CA GLU A 35 -8.14 -16.98 -9.30
C GLU A 35 -6.83 -17.57 -9.84
N SER A 36 -6.38 -17.08 -11.00
CA SER A 36 -5.18 -17.59 -11.66
C SER A 36 -3.92 -17.19 -10.88
N SER A 37 -2.88 -18.02 -10.95
CA SER A 37 -1.57 -17.72 -10.35
C SER A 37 -0.83 -16.55 -11.01
N SER A 38 -1.35 -15.99 -12.10
CA SER A 38 -0.88 -14.73 -12.70
C SER A 38 -1.37 -13.49 -11.95
N PHE A 39 -2.38 -13.66 -11.09
CA PHE A 39 -2.90 -12.64 -10.17
C PHE A 39 -2.02 -12.46 -8.93
N ILE A 40 -0.83 -13.05 -8.96
CA ILE A 40 0.14 -13.14 -7.88
C ILE A 40 1.48 -12.95 -8.63
N ASP A 41 2.20 -11.87 -8.32
CA ASP A 41 3.37 -11.32 -9.05
C ASP A 41 4.38 -12.38 -9.56
N ASP A 42 5.19 -12.04 -10.57
CA ASP A 42 6.23 -12.93 -11.11
C ASP A 42 7.26 -13.32 -10.03
N ASP A 43 7.60 -12.39 -9.12
CA ASP A 43 8.48 -12.62 -7.95
C ASP A 43 7.88 -13.57 -6.90
N LEU A 44 6.59 -13.83 -7.01
CA LEU A 44 5.76 -14.58 -6.07
C LEU A 44 5.62 -16.04 -6.49
N ARG A 45 5.90 -16.34 -7.76
CA ARG A 45 5.78 -17.69 -8.37
C ARG A 45 6.70 -18.74 -7.76
N GLU A 46 7.84 -18.32 -7.21
CA GLU A 46 8.80 -19.24 -6.58
C GLU A 46 8.52 -19.49 -5.10
N SER A 47 7.64 -18.69 -4.49
CA SER A 47 7.28 -18.84 -3.08
C SER A 47 6.04 -19.74 -2.88
N TYR A 48 6.11 -20.56 -1.85
CA TYR A 48 5.27 -21.73 -1.65
C TYR A 48 3.77 -21.38 -1.47
N SER A 49 2.98 -21.78 -2.46
CA SER A 49 1.66 -22.40 -2.25
C SER A 49 0.42 -21.57 -1.94
N ASP A 50 0.30 -20.41 -2.57
CA ASP A 50 -0.90 -19.60 -2.44
C ASP A 50 -2.07 -20.12 -3.30
N VAL A 51 -3.20 -20.40 -2.65
CA VAL A 51 -4.49 -20.53 -3.31
C VAL A 51 -5.26 -19.24 -3.05
N LEU A 52 -5.63 -18.54 -4.12
CA LEU A 52 -6.42 -17.32 -4.06
C LEU A 52 -7.82 -17.61 -4.59
N TRP A 53 -8.81 -17.42 -3.72
CA TRP A 53 -10.22 -17.51 -4.10
C TRP A 53 -10.86 -16.13 -4.03
N SER A 54 -11.68 -15.78 -5.01
CA SER A 54 -12.56 -14.61 -4.95
C SER A 54 -14.00 -15.04 -4.64
N VAL A 55 -14.72 -14.20 -3.91
CA VAL A 55 -16.14 -14.38 -3.60
C VAL A 55 -16.82 -13.02 -3.62
N LYS A 56 -18.03 -12.94 -4.19
CA LYS A 56 -18.82 -11.72 -4.20
C LYS A 56 -19.47 -11.49 -2.84
N THR A 57 -19.69 -10.23 -2.51
CA THR A 57 -20.46 -9.86 -1.32
C THR A 57 -21.97 -9.89 -1.60
N GLU A 58 -22.78 -10.27 -0.61
CA GLU A 58 -24.25 -10.24 -0.74
C GLU A 58 -24.81 -8.81 -0.87
N GLN A 59 -24.08 -7.80 -0.41
CA GLN A 59 -24.53 -6.40 -0.33
C GLN A 59 -24.14 -5.53 -1.55
N GLY A 60 -23.55 -6.10 -2.62
CA GLY A 60 -23.19 -5.33 -3.82
C GLY A 60 -21.96 -5.87 -4.57
N PRO A 61 -21.38 -5.08 -5.50
CA PRO A 61 -20.27 -5.50 -6.37
C PRO A 61 -18.91 -5.65 -5.64
N GLY A 62 -18.91 -5.74 -4.30
CA GLY A 62 -17.71 -5.97 -3.51
C GLY A 62 -17.17 -7.39 -3.71
N TYR A 63 -15.84 -7.52 -3.74
CA TYR A 63 -15.15 -8.79 -3.73
C TYR A 63 -14.37 -8.97 -2.44
N ILE A 64 -14.44 -10.18 -1.88
CA ILE A 64 -13.56 -10.64 -0.83
C ILE A 64 -12.64 -11.69 -1.45
N TYR A 65 -11.34 -11.53 -1.24
CA TYR A 65 -10.35 -12.53 -1.63
C TYR A 65 -9.89 -13.31 -0.40
N CYS A 66 -9.86 -14.62 -0.50
CA CYS A 66 -9.30 -15.51 0.51
C CYS A 66 -7.94 -16.01 0.03
N LEU A 67 -6.88 -15.54 0.67
CA LEU A 67 -5.50 -15.92 0.36
C LEU A 67 -5.06 -17.01 1.34
N ILE A 68 -4.85 -18.22 0.84
CA ILE A 68 -4.56 -19.39 1.67
C ILE A 68 -3.12 -19.84 1.43
N GLU A 69 -2.27 -19.77 2.46
CA GLU A 69 -0.91 -20.30 2.44
C GLU A 69 -0.80 -21.53 3.34
N HIS A 70 0.01 -22.51 2.93
CA HIS A 70 0.27 -23.75 3.66
C HIS A 70 1.71 -23.81 4.16
N GLN A 71 1.91 -24.06 5.45
CA GLN A 71 3.24 -24.19 6.04
C GLN A 71 3.37 -25.38 7.00
N SER A 72 4.43 -26.17 6.82
CA SER A 72 4.86 -27.22 7.76
C SER A 72 6.00 -26.77 8.69
N THR A 73 6.58 -25.60 8.43
CA THR A 73 7.70 -25.03 9.20
C THR A 73 7.31 -23.62 9.62
N SER A 74 7.59 -23.25 10.88
CA SER A 74 7.29 -21.91 11.38
C SER A 74 8.18 -20.87 10.70
N ASN A 75 7.65 -19.67 10.47
CA ASN A 75 8.39 -18.57 9.85
C ASN A 75 8.05 -17.26 10.54
N LYS A 76 9.05 -16.63 11.18
CA LYS A 76 8.89 -15.40 11.96
C LYS A 76 8.28 -14.23 11.19
N LEU A 77 8.46 -14.18 9.86
CA LEU A 77 7.97 -13.11 8.99
C LEU A 77 6.82 -13.56 8.06
N ILE A 78 6.12 -14.66 8.38
CA ILE A 78 4.96 -15.10 7.59
C ILE A 78 3.90 -13.98 7.48
N ALA A 79 3.65 -13.24 8.55
CA ALA A 79 2.60 -12.22 8.56
C ALA A 79 2.89 -11.09 7.57
N PHE A 80 4.14 -10.63 7.50
CA PHE A 80 4.57 -9.64 6.53
C PHE A 80 4.47 -10.15 5.08
N ARG A 81 4.86 -11.41 4.86
CA ARG A 81 4.76 -12.05 3.54
C ARG A 81 3.30 -12.20 3.07
N MET A 82 2.41 -12.66 3.94
CA MET A 82 0.98 -12.73 3.66
C MET A 82 0.39 -11.36 3.33
N MET A 83 0.84 -10.29 4.00
CA MET A 83 0.39 -8.93 3.68
C MET A 83 0.93 -8.42 2.34
N ARG A 84 2.17 -8.75 1.96
CA ARG A 84 2.67 -8.47 0.61
C ARG A 84 1.78 -9.12 -0.45
N TYR A 85 1.39 -10.36 -0.23
CA TYR A 85 0.52 -11.10 -1.16
C TYR A 85 -0.89 -10.50 -1.20
N ALA A 86 -1.41 -10.08 -0.04
CA ALA A 86 -2.69 -9.39 0.03
C ALA A 86 -2.68 -8.08 -0.76
N ILE A 87 -1.63 -7.26 -0.61
CA ILE A 87 -1.47 -6.00 -1.37
C ILE A 87 -1.33 -6.29 -2.87
N ALA A 88 -0.59 -7.33 -3.26
CA ALA A 88 -0.48 -7.72 -4.67
C ALA A 88 -1.85 -8.13 -5.25
N ALA A 89 -2.64 -8.90 -4.52
CA ALA A 89 -4.00 -9.26 -4.93
C ALA A 89 -4.92 -8.03 -5.06
N MET A 90 -4.78 -7.05 -4.15
CA MET A 90 -5.49 -5.77 -4.23
C MET A 90 -5.07 -4.96 -5.48
N GLN A 91 -3.78 -4.91 -5.81
CA GLN A 91 -3.30 -4.23 -7.00
C GLN A 91 -3.83 -4.88 -8.27
N ASN A 92 -3.75 -6.21 -8.37
CA ASN A 92 -4.28 -6.95 -9.52
C ASN A 92 -5.80 -6.78 -9.69
N HIS A 93 -6.53 -6.57 -8.59
CA HIS A 93 -7.95 -6.19 -8.65
C HIS A 93 -8.13 -4.81 -9.31
N LEU A 94 -7.31 -3.81 -8.99
CA LEU A 94 -7.37 -2.51 -9.67
C LEU A 94 -6.97 -2.61 -11.16
N ASP A 95 -5.95 -3.39 -11.48
CA ASP A 95 -5.46 -3.59 -12.85
C ASP A 95 -6.51 -4.30 -13.74
N ALA A 96 -7.37 -5.13 -13.15
CA ALA A 96 -8.53 -5.72 -13.81
C ALA A 96 -9.67 -4.71 -14.12
N GLY A 97 -9.50 -3.43 -13.76
CA GLY A 97 -10.40 -2.33 -14.10
C GLY A 97 -11.37 -1.90 -13.00
N TYR A 98 -11.33 -2.57 -11.84
CA TYR A 98 -12.15 -2.21 -10.68
C TYR A 98 -11.70 -0.87 -10.07
N LYS A 99 -12.63 -0.16 -9.42
CA LYS A 99 -12.40 1.23 -8.95
C LYS A 99 -12.14 1.36 -7.44
N THR A 100 -12.32 0.27 -6.71
CA THR A 100 -12.16 0.22 -5.25
C THR A 100 -11.33 -1.00 -4.87
N LEU A 101 -10.59 -0.92 -3.76
CA LEU A 101 -9.85 -2.06 -3.25
C LEU A 101 -10.82 -3.16 -2.76
N PRO A 102 -10.49 -4.44 -2.96
CA PRO A 102 -11.21 -5.53 -2.34
C PRO A 102 -10.69 -5.77 -0.92
N MET A 103 -11.49 -6.45 -0.10
CA MET A 103 -10.96 -7.01 1.14
C MET A 103 -10.20 -8.29 0.82
N VAL A 104 -9.00 -8.45 1.39
CA VAL A 104 -8.22 -9.70 1.27
C VAL A 104 -8.01 -10.28 2.66
N VAL A 105 -8.36 -11.55 2.85
CA VAL A 105 -8.24 -12.27 4.11
C VAL A 105 -7.13 -13.31 4.01
N PRO A 106 -5.99 -13.08 4.68
CA PRO A 106 -4.94 -14.07 4.82
C PRO A 106 -5.37 -15.23 5.73
N LEU A 107 -5.19 -16.46 5.26
CA LEU A 107 -5.46 -17.69 5.99
C LEU A 107 -4.19 -18.56 5.97
N LEU A 108 -3.53 -18.67 7.12
CA LEU A 108 -2.36 -19.54 7.27
C LEU A 108 -2.79 -20.93 7.76
N PHE A 109 -2.65 -21.93 6.91
CA PHE A 109 -2.81 -23.33 7.30
C PHE A 109 -1.46 -23.89 7.77
N TYR A 110 -1.31 -24.03 9.08
CA TYR A 110 -0.08 -24.52 9.72
C TYR A 110 -0.25 -25.93 10.28
N HIS A 111 0.74 -26.80 10.05
CA HIS A 111 0.77 -28.16 10.63
C HIS A 111 2.19 -28.63 11.02
N GLY A 112 3.04 -27.71 11.47
CA GLY A 112 4.42 -28.05 11.82
C GLY A 112 4.60 -28.75 13.16
N ILE A 113 5.84 -29.19 13.40
CA ILE A 113 6.24 -29.87 14.65
C ILE A 113 6.21 -28.90 15.84
N GLU A 114 6.60 -27.65 15.63
CA GLU A 114 6.56 -26.60 16.65
C GLU A 114 5.11 -26.20 16.92
N SER A 115 4.59 -26.54 18.10
CA SER A 115 3.18 -26.36 18.43
C SER A 115 3.01 -25.81 19.85
N PRO A 116 2.17 -24.78 20.06
CA PRO A 116 1.40 -24.04 19.04
C PRO A 116 2.31 -23.21 18.12
N TYR A 117 1.74 -22.64 17.04
CA TYR A 117 2.49 -21.77 16.14
C TYR A 117 3.15 -20.62 16.93
N PRO A 118 4.47 -20.39 16.81
CA PRO A 118 5.22 -19.58 17.78
C PRO A 118 5.28 -18.07 17.45
N TYR A 119 4.86 -17.65 16.24
CA TYR A 119 5.06 -16.28 15.75
C TYR A 119 3.74 -15.52 15.57
N SER A 120 3.80 -14.19 15.65
CA SER A 120 2.61 -13.36 15.43
C SER A 120 2.11 -13.45 14.00
N LEU A 121 0.78 -13.46 13.84
CA LEU A 121 0.09 -13.33 12.55
C LEU A 121 -0.32 -11.89 12.24
N CYS A 122 -0.02 -10.94 13.13
CA CYS A 122 -0.15 -9.51 12.85
C CYS A 122 1.17 -8.99 12.28
N TRP A 123 1.16 -8.54 11.01
CA TRP A 123 2.37 -8.05 10.34
C TRP A 123 3.02 -6.84 11.02
N LEU A 124 2.23 -6.06 11.78
CA LEU A 124 2.72 -4.91 12.54
C LEU A 124 3.63 -5.32 13.71
N ASP A 125 3.56 -6.58 14.16
CA ASP A 125 4.48 -7.12 15.16
C ASP A 125 5.84 -7.50 14.58
N CYS A 126 6.00 -7.45 13.26
CA CYS A 126 7.29 -7.69 12.61
C CYS A 126 8.26 -6.48 12.70
N PHE A 127 7.78 -5.31 13.11
CA PHE A 127 8.61 -4.12 13.28
C PHE A 127 9.41 -4.15 14.60
N ALA A 128 10.53 -3.44 14.62
CA ALA A 128 11.31 -3.26 15.85
C ALA A 128 10.51 -2.56 16.97
N ASP A 129 9.62 -1.63 16.59
CA ASP A 129 8.64 -1.00 17.49
C ASP A 129 7.21 -1.22 16.94
N PRO A 130 6.50 -2.26 17.41
CA PRO A 130 5.14 -2.56 16.98
C PRO A 130 4.09 -1.52 17.35
N ASN A 131 4.34 -0.69 18.38
CA ASN A 131 3.39 0.35 18.79
C ASN A 131 3.46 1.54 17.84
N LEU A 132 4.68 1.99 17.53
CA LEU A 132 4.90 3.03 16.53
C LEU A 132 4.40 2.60 15.14
N ALA A 133 4.61 1.34 14.76
CA ALA A 133 4.10 0.79 13.51
C ALA A 133 2.56 0.86 13.43
N ARG A 134 1.85 0.46 14.49
CA ARG A 134 0.38 0.59 14.55
C ARG A 134 -0.06 2.05 14.41
N GLN A 135 0.60 2.97 15.11
CA GLN A 135 0.28 4.39 15.03
C GLN A 135 0.45 4.93 13.59
N LEU A 136 1.54 4.55 12.91
CA LEU A 136 1.84 5.00 11.56
C LEU A 136 0.91 4.38 10.50
N TYR A 137 0.72 3.05 10.55
CA TYR A 137 0.03 2.32 9.48
C TYR A 137 -1.49 2.19 9.66
N ALA A 138 -2.02 2.50 10.85
CA ALA A 138 -3.47 2.56 11.09
C ALA A 138 -4.04 3.99 11.05
N SER A 139 -3.21 4.98 10.72
CA SER A 139 -3.60 6.40 10.61
C SER A 139 -3.45 6.90 9.17
N ALA A 140 -4.02 8.07 8.89
CA ALA A 140 -3.70 8.78 7.65
C ALA A 140 -2.20 9.06 7.56
N PHE A 141 -1.63 8.89 6.36
CA PHE A 141 -0.24 9.26 6.10
C PHE A 141 -0.05 10.77 6.28
N PRO A 142 1.14 11.24 6.71
CA PRO A 142 1.39 12.68 6.81
C PRO A 142 1.31 13.33 5.42
N LEU A 143 0.44 14.34 5.29
CA LEU A 143 0.31 15.16 4.09
C LEU A 143 1.13 16.44 4.27
N ILE A 144 2.09 16.68 3.38
CA ILE A 144 2.80 17.97 3.29
C ILE A 144 2.10 18.80 2.21
N ASP A 145 1.15 19.63 2.62
CA ASP A 145 0.39 20.50 1.72
C ASP A 145 0.96 21.94 1.72
N VAL A 146 1.91 22.18 0.84
CA VAL A 146 2.52 23.51 0.67
C VAL A 146 1.53 24.55 0.14
N THR A 147 0.36 24.17 -0.37
CA THR A 147 -0.59 25.13 -0.96
C THR A 147 -1.28 25.99 0.09
N VAL A 148 -1.41 25.49 1.32
CA VAL A 148 -2.03 26.18 2.46
C VAL A 148 -1.02 26.63 3.51
N MET A 149 0.22 26.14 3.43
CA MET A 149 1.30 26.49 4.34
C MET A 149 1.72 27.96 4.17
N PRO A 150 1.80 28.78 5.23
CA PRO A 150 2.28 30.15 5.15
C PRO A 150 3.71 30.27 4.61
N ASP A 151 4.02 31.33 3.86
CA ASP A 151 5.36 31.50 3.27
C ASP A 151 6.41 31.71 4.35
N ASP A 152 6.10 32.43 5.41
CA ASP A 152 6.99 32.65 6.54
C ASP A 152 7.32 31.34 7.28
N GLU A 153 6.39 30.38 7.31
CA GLU A 153 6.66 29.01 7.77
C GLU A 153 7.60 28.27 6.81
N ILE A 154 7.30 28.28 5.50
CA ILE A 154 8.15 27.68 4.46
C ILE A 154 9.58 28.23 4.53
N MET A 155 9.75 29.53 4.77
CA MET A 155 11.06 30.17 4.88
C MET A 155 11.91 29.60 6.04
N GLN A 156 11.30 28.94 7.05
CA GLN A 156 12.03 28.25 8.12
C GLN A 156 12.51 26.84 7.75
N HIS A 157 12.08 26.29 6.61
CA HIS A 157 12.33 24.89 6.21
C HIS A 157 13.73 24.65 5.64
N ARG A 158 14.64 25.62 5.79
CA ARG A 158 16.06 25.51 5.45
C ARG A 158 16.27 25.05 4.00
N ARG A 159 16.75 23.82 3.80
CA ARG A 159 17.08 23.24 2.49
C ARG A 159 15.84 22.91 1.64
N MET A 160 14.67 22.78 2.25
CA MET A 160 13.41 22.50 1.55
C MET A 160 12.69 23.76 1.12
N ALA A 161 12.90 24.87 1.83
CA ALA A 161 12.18 26.12 1.66
C ALA A 161 12.13 26.59 0.19
N LEU A 162 13.26 26.51 -0.53
CA LEU A 162 13.32 26.98 -1.92
C LEU A 162 12.44 26.13 -2.85
N LEU A 163 12.45 24.81 -2.67
CA LEU A 163 11.61 23.90 -3.46
C LEU A 163 10.14 24.12 -3.11
N GLU A 164 9.80 24.19 -1.83
CA GLU A 164 8.42 24.30 -1.34
C GLU A 164 7.79 25.63 -1.75
N LEU A 165 8.52 26.74 -1.62
CA LEU A 165 8.06 28.06 -2.02
C LEU A 165 7.80 28.11 -3.53
N ILE A 166 8.73 27.58 -4.34
CA ILE A 166 8.54 27.56 -5.79
C ILE A 166 7.37 26.64 -6.18
N GLN A 167 7.24 25.46 -5.58
CA GLN A 167 6.14 24.54 -5.86
C GLN A 167 4.78 25.14 -5.48
N LYS A 168 4.70 25.84 -4.34
CA LYS A 168 3.48 26.55 -3.92
C LYS A 168 3.04 27.58 -4.95
N HIS A 169 3.98 28.32 -5.52
CA HIS A 169 3.70 29.46 -6.38
C HIS A 169 3.87 29.20 -7.88
N ILE A 170 4.27 27.99 -8.31
CA ILE A 170 4.61 27.68 -9.71
C ILE A 170 3.50 27.99 -10.73
N ARG A 171 2.25 28.03 -10.26
CA ARG A 171 1.05 28.33 -11.08
C ARG A 171 0.69 29.82 -11.11
N GLN A 172 1.39 30.66 -10.36
CA GLN A 172 1.19 32.11 -10.38
C GLN A 172 1.89 32.71 -11.60
N ARG A 173 1.18 33.59 -12.32
CA ARG A 173 1.73 34.25 -13.52
C ARG A 173 2.83 35.25 -13.18
N ASP A 174 2.77 35.82 -11.98
CA ASP A 174 3.71 36.82 -11.51
C ASP A 174 4.41 36.32 -10.25
N LEU A 175 5.69 35.99 -10.40
CA LEU A 175 6.57 35.58 -9.30
C LEU A 175 7.37 36.77 -8.73
N MET A 176 7.16 38.00 -9.20
CA MET A 176 7.90 39.17 -8.70
C MET A 176 7.77 39.33 -7.18
N GLY A 177 6.60 39.01 -6.62
CA GLY A 177 6.35 39.04 -5.17
C GLY A 177 7.19 38.07 -4.34
N LEU A 178 7.90 37.12 -4.97
CA LEU A 178 8.69 36.08 -4.31
C LEU A 178 10.19 36.27 -4.53
N VAL A 179 10.61 37.24 -5.34
CA VAL A 179 12.02 37.44 -5.70
C VAL A 179 12.88 37.67 -4.47
N GLU A 180 12.41 38.46 -3.51
CA GLU A 180 13.15 38.71 -2.26
C GLU A 180 13.31 37.45 -1.41
N GLN A 181 12.24 36.67 -1.25
CA GLN A 181 12.26 35.41 -0.52
C GLN A 181 13.18 34.39 -1.21
N MET A 182 13.09 34.26 -2.53
CA MET A 182 13.97 33.39 -3.33
C MET A 182 15.43 33.81 -3.22
N ALA A 183 15.74 35.11 -3.32
CA ALA A 183 17.09 35.64 -3.16
C ALA A 183 17.65 35.37 -1.76
N CYS A 184 16.83 35.53 -0.72
CA CYS A 184 17.18 35.19 0.66
C CYS A 184 17.52 33.69 0.79
N LEU A 185 16.66 32.81 0.26
CA LEU A 185 16.87 31.37 0.31
C LEU A 185 18.10 30.93 -0.50
N LEU A 186 18.37 31.52 -1.66
CA LEU A 186 19.57 31.24 -2.45
C LEU A 186 20.83 31.71 -1.73
N SER A 187 20.78 32.87 -1.06
CA SER A 187 21.91 33.44 -0.31
C SER A 187 22.24 32.67 0.98
N SER A 188 21.28 31.92 1.52
CA SER A 188 21.46 31.11 2.73
C SER A 188 22.48 29.97 2.59
N GLY A 189 22.88 29.62 1.36
CA GLY A 189 23.79 28.52 1.06
C GLY A 189 23.17 27.13 1.27
N TYR A 190 21.85 27.04 1.42
CA TYR A 190 21.15 25.77 1.62
C TYR A 190 20.97 24.95 0.33
N ALA A 191 20.92 25.58 -0.83
CA ALA A 191 20.80 24.92 -2.13
C ALA A 191 22.16 24.87 -2.85
N ASN A 192 22.48 23.72 -3.45
CA ASN A 192 23.68 23.60 -4.29
C ASN A 192 23.38 23.91 -5.77
N ASP A 193 24.42 24.15 -6.57
CA ASP A 193 24.31 24.50 -8.00
C ASP A 193 23.45 23.53 -8.81
N ARG A 194 23.47 22.23 -8.48
CA ARG A 194 22.67 21.22 -9.17
C ARG A 194 21.19 21.37 -8.86
N GLN A 195 20.84 21.61 -7.59
CA GLN A 195 19.47 21.87 -7.17
C GLN A 195 18.95 23.17 -7.77
N ILE A 196 19.77 24.23 -7.75
CA ILE A 196 19.42 25.54 -8.34
C ILE A 196 19.15 25.38 -9.84
N LYS A 197 20.08 24.77 -10.60
CA LYS A 197 19.91 24.52 -12.04
C LYS A 197 18.67 23.68 -12.33
N GLY A 198 18.44 22.62 -11.56
CA GLY A 198 17.26 21.76 -11.72
C GLY A 198 15.95 22.54 -11.53
N LEU A 199 15.91 23.41 -10.53
CA LEU A 199 14.73 24.19 -10.21
C LEU A 199 14.45 25.31 -11.22
N PHE A 200 15.48 26.00 -11.72
CA PHE A 200 15.32 26.97 -12.81
C PHE A 200 14.82 26.31 -14.10
N ASN A 201 15.39 25.14 -14.46
CA ASN A 201 14.91 24.39 -15.62
C ASN A 201 13.44 23.97 -15.45
N TYR A 202 13.06 23.55 -14.25
CA TYR A 202 11.68 23.22 -13.92
C TYR A 202 10.77 24.44 -14.10
N ILE A 203 11.11 25.59 -13.51
CA ILE A 203 10.33 26.85 -13.65
C ILE A 203 10.15 27.23 -15.12
N LEU A 204 11.20 27.17 -15.93
CA LEU A 204 11.12 27.51 -17.37
C LEU A 204 10.19 26.55 -18.13
N GLN A 205 10.23 25.25 -17.83
CA GLN A 205 9.39 24.25 -18.49
C GLN A 205 7.92 24.35 -18.08
N THR A 206 7.63 24.65 -16.82
CA THR A 206 6.26 24.66 -16.29
C THR A 206 5.61 26.05 -16.29
N GLY A 207 6.40 27.12 -16.27
CA GLY A 207 5.93 28.51 -16.28
C GLY A 207 5.38 28.94 -17.64
N ASP A 208 5.92 28.37 -18.74
CA ASP A 208 5.48 28.64 -20.11
C ASP A 208 4.35 27.71 -20.60
N ALA A 209 3.91 26.77 -19.78
CA ALA A 209 2.81 25.88 -20.13
C ALA A 209 1.50 26.69 -20.20
N VAL A 210 1.12 27.08 -21.42
CA VAL A 210 -0.19 27.64 -21.75
C VAL A 210 -1.26 26.71 -21.19
N ARG A 211 -2.11 27.25 -20.32
CA ARG A 211 -3.37 26.60 -19.93
C ARG A 211 -4.39 26.73 -21.04
#